data_AF-A0A8J7GA56-F1
#
_entry.id   AF-A0A8J7GA56-F1
#
_cell.length_a   1.000
_cell.length_b   1.000
_cell.length_c   1.000
_cell.angle_alpha   90.00
_cell.angle_beta   90.00
_cell.angle_gamma   90.00
#
_symmetry.space_group_name_H-M   'P 1'
#
loop_
_entity.id
_entity.type
_entity.pdbx_description
1 polymer ?
#
loop_
_entity_poly.entity_id
_entity_poly.type
_entity_poly.pdbx_seq_one_letter_code
_entity_poly.pdbx_strand_id
1 'polypeptide(L)'
;MNTYHNILFNESNLMGKHESQKQWKQASVIDMYFTDRNYYIGSFYVHHRQGEKLADFLVTDSHFYALIGNELIRYKWAPNVMKQFSIE
;
A
#
# COMPACT_ATOMS: atom_id res chain seq x y z
N MET A 1 -2.98 3.51 -8.25
CA MET A 1 -3.01 2.05 -8.50
C MET A 1 -1.75 1.67 -9.25
N ASN A 2 -1.03 0.64 -8.82
CA ASN A 2 0.26 0.23 -9.41
C ASN A 2 0.33 -1.30 -9.44
N THR A 3 1.07 -1.89 -10.39
CA THR A 3 1.29 -3.34 -10.46
C THR A 3 2.78 -3.64 -10.44
N TYR A 4 3.18 -4.63 -9.65
CA TYR A 4 4.54 -5.10 -9.60
C TYR A 4 4.57 -6.61 -9.45
N HIS A 5 5.30 -7.30 -10.34
CA HIS A 5 5.12 -8.74 -10.59
C HIS A 5 3.64 -9.08 -10.83
N ASN A 6 3.12 -10.13 -10.19
CA ASN A 6 1.71 -10.53 -10.26
C ASN A 6 0.86 -9.90 -9.15
N ILE A 7 1.30 -8.79 -8.56
CA ILE A 7 0.61 -8.14 -7.45
C ILE A 7 0.10 -6.76 -7.88
N LEU A 8 -1.19 -6.56 -7.71
CA LEU A 8 -1.88 -5.28 -7.82
C LEU A 8 -1.90 -4.58 -6.46
N PHE A 9 -1.44 -3.32 -6.46
CA PHE A 9 -1.50 -2.40 -5.33
C PHE A 9 -2.59 -1.36 -5.62
N ASN A 10 -3.67 -1.41 -4.86
CA ASN A 10 -4.81 -0.53 -5.02
C ASN A 10 -4.96 0.37 -3.79
N GLU A 11 -5.05 1.69 -4.00
CA GLU A 11 -5.44 2.59 -2.92
C GLU A 11 -6.95 2.46 -2.71
N SER A 12 -7.36 1.95 -1.55
CA SER A 12 -8.76 1.69 -1.26
C SER A 12 -9.41 2.85 -0.51
N ASN A 13 -10.61 3.20 -0.96
CA ASN A 13 -11.49 4.17 -0.30
C ASN A 13 -12.42 3.50 0.72
N LEU A 14 -12.16 2.25 1.08
CA LEU A 14 -13.02 1.44 1.95
C LEU A 14 -12.41 1.35 3.34
N MET A 15 -13.19 1.75 4.35
CA MET A 15 -12.80 1.59 5.75
C MET A 15 -12.93 0.11 6.15
N GLY A 16 -11.90 -0.42 6.81
CA GLY A 16 -11.95 -1.80 7.32
C GLY A 16 -13.06 -1.98 8.37
N LYS A 17 -13.69 -3.16 8.43
CA LYS A 17 -14.80 -3.45 9.36
C LYS A 17 -14.47 -3.19 10.84
N HIS A 18 -13.20 -3.32 11.22
CA HIS A 18 -12.70 -3.11 12.58
C HIS A 18 -11.78 -1.89 12.70
N GLU A 19 -11.75 -1.03 11.68
CA GLU A 19 -10.92 0.17 11.66
C GLU A 19 -11.66 1.35 12.31
N SER A 20 -10.96 2.13 13.15
CA SER A 20 -11.55 3.35 13.70
C SER A 20 -11.58 4.47 12.65
N GLN A 21 -12.65 5.27 12.60
CA GLN A 21 -12.73 6.44 11.72
C GLN A 21 -11.55 7.41 11.87
N LYS A 22 -10.95 7.48 13.07
CA LYS A 22 -9.79 8.32 13.33
C LYS A 22 -8.56 7.82 12.56
N GLN A 23 -8.31 6.52 12.57
CA GLN A 23 -7.20 5.92 11.82
C GLN A 23 -7.43 6.04 10.31
N TRP A 24 -8.65 5.77 9.86
CA TRP A 24 -9.03 5.89 8.45
C TRP A 24 -8.85 7.31 7.89
N LYS A 25 -9.12 8.35 8.69
CA LYS A 25 -8.88 9.75 8.27
C LYS A 25 -7.40 10.15 8.23
N GLN A 26 -6.52 9.34 8.80
CA GLN A 26 -5.10 9.66 8.98
C GLN A 26 -4.16 8.87 8.06
N ALA A 27 -4.70 8.00 7.20
CA ALA A 27 -3.90 7.20 6.28
C ALA A 27 -4.67 6.84 5.01
N SER A 28 -3.93 6.68 3.92
CA SER A 28 -4.37 5.92 2.74
C SER A 28 -4.17 4.42 3.00
N VAL A 29 -5.13 3.60 2.61
CA VAL A 29 -5.04 2.13 2.69
C VAL A 29 -4.60 1.59 1.34
N ILE A 30 -3.54 0.79 1.31
CA ILE A 30 -3.06 0.10 0.10
C ILE A 30 -3.38 -1.38 0.23
N ASP A 31 -4.35 -1.83 -0.56
CA ASP A 31 -4.72 -3.23 -0.69
C ASP A 31 -3.81 -3.93 -1.72
N MET A 32 -3.46 -5.18 -1.43
CA MET A 32 -2.64 -6.02 -2.30
C MET A 32 -3.43 -7.24 -2.78
N TYR A 33 -3.42 -7.48 -4.08
CA TYR A 33 -4.09 -8.62 -4.71
C TYR A 33 -3.15 -9.35 -5.67
N PHE A 34 -3.20 -10.68 -5.65
CA PHE A 34 -2.65 -11.48 -6.75
C PHE A 34 -3.56 -11.38 -7.97
N THR A 35 -3.02 -10.95 -9.11
CA THR A 35 -3.78 -10.69 -10.35
C THR A 35 -4.10 -11.94 -11.15
N ASP A 36 -3.32 -13.00 -10.98
CA ASP A 36 -3.48 -14.31 -11.63
C ASP A 36 -4.65 -15.12 -11.05
N ARG A 37 -4.91 -14.97 -9.74
CA ARG A 37 -5.91 -15.77 -9.01
C ARG A 37 -6.95 -14.96 -8.26
N ASN A 38 -7.03 -13.65 -8.50
CA ASN A 38 -7.96 -12.72 -7.85
C ASN A 38 -8.00 -12.89 -6.32
N TYR A 39 -6.84 -13.04 -5.70
CA TYR A 39 -6.71 -13.37 -4.29
C TYR A 39 -6.21 -12.17 -3.49
N TYR A 40 -6.92 -11.83 -2.41
CA TYR A 40 -6.53 -10.76 -1.49
C TYR A 40 -5.40 -11.21 -0.59
N ILE A 41 -4.26 -10.52 -0.68
CA ILE A 41 -3.05 -10.80 0.10
C ILE A 41 -3.14 -10.14 1.48
N GLY A 42 -3.63 -8.89 1.51
CA GLY A 42 -3.66 -8.05 2.70
C GLY A 42 -3.59 -6.58 2.33
N SER A 43 -3.45 -5.73 3.35
CA SER A 43 -3.33 -4.29 3.17
C SER A 43 -2.35 -3.68 4.17
N PHE A 44 -1.88 -2.47 3.85
CA PHE A 44 -1.06 -1.66 4.74
C PHE A 44 -1.43 -0.19 4.65
N TYR A 45 -1.08 0.56 5.69
CA TYR A 45 -1.39 1.99 5.79
C TYR A 45 -0.20 2.84 5.33
N VAL A 46 -0.51 3.90 4.58
CA VAL A 46 0.40 5.01 4.30
C VAL A 46 -0.14 6.25 4.99
N HIS A 47 0.47 6.62 6.10
CA HIS A 47 0.00 7.74 6.92
C HIS A 47 0.12 9.08 6.17
N HIS A 48 -0.95 9.87 6.26
CA HIS A 48 -0.94 11.27 5.83
C HIS A 48 0.13 12.04 6.59
N ARG A 49 0.75 13.03 5.94
CA ARG A 49 1.78 13.86 6.56
C ARG A 49 1.48 15.32 6.31
N GLN A 50 1.59 16.11 7.38
CA GLN A 50 1.32 17.55 7.35
C GLN A 50 -0.06 17.91 6.75
N GLY A 51 -1.05 17.02 6.88
CA GLY A 51 -2.39 17.21 6.32
C GLY A 51 -2.55 16.73 4.87
N GLU A 52 -1.45 16.39 4.18
CA GLU A 52 -1.44 15.90 2.81
C GLU A 52 -1.64 14.38 2.75
N LYS A 53 -2.39 13.94 1.73
CA LYS A 53 -2.64 12.53 1.44
C LYS A 53 -1.60 11.96 0.46
N LEU A 54 -1.62 10.65 0.30
CA LEU A 54 -0.87 9.99 -0.78
C LEU A 54 -1.32 10.53 -2.13
N ALA A 55 -0.37 11.05 -2.92
CA ALA A 55 -0.62 11.52 -4.27
C ALA A 55 -0.32 10.44 -5.30
N ASP A 56 0.80 9.73 -5.13
CA ASP A 56 1.20 8.61 -5.97
C ASP A 56 2.22 7.71 -5.25
N PHE A 57 2.51 6.54 -5.81
CA PHE A 57 3.50 5.63 -5.25
C PHE A 57 4.18 4.73 -6.30
N LEU A 58 5.38 4.27 -5.94
CA LEU A 58 6.17 3.30 -6.71
C LEU A 58 6.51 2.08 -5.86
N VAL A 59 6.30 0.90 -6.42
CA VAL A 59 6.68 -0.38 -5.82
C VAL A 59 7.93 -0.92 -6.50
N THR A 60 8.84 -1.47 -5.69
CA THR A 60 10.05 -2.15 -6.13
C THR A 60 10.23 -3.43 -5.30
N ASP A 61 11.20 -4.29 -5.67
CA ASP A 61 11.50 -5.51 -4.91
C ASP A 61 11.81 -5.26 -3.42
N SER A 62 12.37 -4.09 -3.09
CA SER A 62 12.90 -3.81 -1.75
C SER A 62 12.17 -2.72 -0.99
N HIS A 63 11.51 -1.81 -1.71
CA HIS A 63 10.92 -0.61 -1.12
C HIS A 63 9.59 -0.21 -1.76
N PHE A 64 8.80 0.50 -0.96
CA PHE A 64 7.65 1.28 -1.37
C PHE A 64 7.99 2.77 -1.26
N TYR A 65 7.79 3.52 -2.33
CA TYR A 65 7.97 4.97 -2.34
C TYR A 65 6.63 5.66 -2.41
N ALA A 66 6.38 6.59 -1.50
CA ALA A 66 5.16 7.39 -1.44
C ALA A 66 5.48 8.85 -1.76
N LEU A 67 4.71 9.45 -2.67
CA LEU A 67 4.70 10.88 -2.89
C LEU A 67 3.57 11.50 -2.05
N ILE A 68 3.90 12.33 -1.06
CA ILE A 68 2.94 12.98 -0.16
C ILE A 68 3.27 14.46 -0.10
N GLY A 69 2.41 15.31 -0.65
CA GLY A 69 2.71 16.73 -0.84
C GLY A 69 4.01 16.92 -1.64
N ASN A 70 5.01 17.55 -1.01
CA ASN A 70 6.35 17.75 -1.59
C ASN A 70 7.41 16.79 -1.02
N GLU A 71 7.00 15.76 -0.27
CA GLU A 71 7.89 14.75 0.31
C GLU A 71 7.86 13.45 -0.51
N LEU A 72 9.05 12.88 -0.76
CA LEU A 72 9.21 11.50 -1.21
C LEU A 72 9.62 10.64 0.00
N ILE A 73 8.77 9.71 0.38
CA ILE A 73 8.96 8.87 1.58
C ILE A 73 9.28 7.45 1.13
N ARG A 74 10.30 6.86 1.73
CA ARG A 74 10.73 5.49 1.45
C ARG A 74 10.39 4.58 2.63
N TYR A 75 9.66 3.51 2.35
CA TYR A 75 9.40 2.42 3.28
C TYR A 75 10.14 1.16 2.80
N LYS A 76 10.65 0.39 3.75
CA LYS A 76 11.22 -0.94 3.48
C LYS A 76 10.14 -2.00 3.68
N TRP A 77 10.10 -2.98 2.80
CA TRP A 77 9.15 -4.08 2.94
C TRP A 77 9.42 -4.91 4.19
N ALA A 78 8.34 -5.26 4.89
CA ALA A 78 8.41 -6.25 5.94
C ALA A 78 8.69 -7.65 5.33
N PRO A 79 9.41 -8.54 6.03
CA PRO A 79 9.78 -9.86 5.48
C PRO A 79 8.60 -10.70 4.98
N ASN A 80 7.43 -10.59 5.62
CA ASN A 80 6.22 -11.28 5.20
C ASN A 80 5.66 -10.79 3.85
N VAL A 81 5.85 -9.50 3.52
CA VAL A 81 5.48 -8.94 2.22
C VAL A 81 6.47 -9.38 1.16
N MET A 82 7.78 -9.35 1.47
CA MET A 82 8.82 -9.79 0.52
C MET A 82 8.62 -11.24 0.06
N LYS A 83 8.14 -12.12 0.96
CA LYS A 83 7.80 -13.52 0.60
C LYS A 83 6.73 -13.64 -0.49
N GLN A 84 5.86 -12.65 -0.65
CA GLN A 84 4.80 -12.67 -1.68
C GLN A 84 5.36 -12.39 -3.08
N PHE A 85 6.50 -11.70 -3.18
CA PHE A 85 7.15 -11.40 -4.47
C PHE A 85 7.91 -12.59 -5.07
N SER A 86 8.16 -13.65 -4.29
CA SER A 86 8.96 -14.80 -4.70
C SER A 86 8.13 -16.06 -5.02
N ILE A 87 6.81 -15.93 -5.09
CA ILE A 87 5.92 -17.06 -5.41
C ILE A 87 5.75 -17.10 -6.93
N GLU A 88 6.48 -18.02 -7.57
CA GLU A 88 6.25 -18.47 -8.96
C GLU A 88 5.10 -19.50 -9.02
#